data_AF-A0AAE4B013-F1
#
_entry.id   AF-A0AAE4B013-F1
#
_cell.length_a   1.000
_cell.length_b   1.000
_cell.length_c   1.000
_cell.angle_alpha   90.00
_cell.angle_beta   90.00
_cell.angle_gamma   90.00
#
_symmetry.space_group_name_H-M   'P 1'
#
loop_
_entity.id
_entity.type
_entity.pdbx_description
1 polymer ?
#
loop_
_entity_poly.entity_id
_entity_poly.type
_entity_poly.pdbx_seq_one_letter_code
_entity_poly.pdbx_strand_id
1 'polypeptide(L)'
;MTAAIAFTDSCPTLLSSTVIAGWRRRLARDRNRERSHWRTKTAYYRAAAALLSDGTGRVPGWRDVVDAVLPQGSRTTFYEVAGEHARHPMVRELARDGSADSIQLALAYRRVDAVAQLIDETKVWSFWEYREELVRRLVAETPGPDEAGREVRAALLAWAADHPELAAALDHAPPACAVEDLVVLGGGRAMALRVARELAGLLHAR
;
A
#
# COMPACT_ATOMS: atom_id res chain seq x y z
N MET A 1 -1.50 -39.53 -15.86
CA MET A 1 -1.42 -38.32 -16.72
C MET A 1 -1.89 -37.15 -15.88
N THR A 2 -0.95 -36.46 -15.24
CA THR A 2 -1.23 -35.31 -14.38
C THR A 2 -0.92 -34.07 -15.19
N ALA A 3 -1.93 -33.25 -15.45
CA ALA A 3 -1.75 -32.01 -16.21
C ALA A 3 -0.89 -31.04 -15.41
N ALA A 4 0.28 -30.71 -15.93
CA ALA A 4 1.08 -29.58 -15.51
C ALA A 4 0.29 -28.30 -15.90
N ILE A 5 -0.19 -27.56 -14.91
CA ILE A 5 -0.70 -26.21 -15.12
C ILE A 5 0.51 -25.36 -15.48
N ALA A 6 0.60 -25.01 -16.76
CA ALA A 6 1.61 -24.10 -17.27
C ALA A 6 1.42 -22.72 -16.61
N PHE A 7 2.32 -22.37 -15.70
CA PHE A 7 2.52 -20.99 -15.27
C PHE A 7 3.17 -20.22 -16.42
N THR A 8 2.36 -19.77 -17.38
CA THR A 8 2.78 -18.96 -18.53
C THR A 8 2.34 -17.50 -18.42
N ASP A 9 2.04 -17.02 -17.21
CA ASP A 9 2.00 -15.58 -16.94
C ASP A 9 3.37 -15.16 -16.41
N SER A 10 4.12 -14.43 -17.23
CA SER A 10 5.41 -13.88 -16.84
C SER A 10 5.25 -13.06 -15.56
N CYS A 11 6.09 -13.35 -14.55
CA CYS A 11 6.12 -12.69 -13.23
C CYS A 11 5.79 -11.17 -13.22
N PRO A 12 6.28 -10.35 -14.18
CA PRO A 12 6.01 -8.91 -14.21
C PRO A 12 4.55 -8.52 -14.51
N THR A 13 3.80 -9.31 -15.29
CA THR A 13 2.39 -9.03 -15.58
C THR A 13 1.50 -9.30 -14.36
N LEU A 14 1.91 -10.23 -13.49
CA LEU A 14 1.20 -10.56 -12.25
C LEU A 14 1.22 -9.41 -11.24
N LEU A 15 2.31 -8.64 -11.16
CA LEU A 15 2.35 -7.47 -10.28
C LEU A 15 1.37 -6.37 -10.74
N SER A 16 1.06 -6.32 -12.02
CA SER A 16 0.03 -5.41 -12.52
C SER A 16 -1.39 -5.87 -12.18
N SER A 17 -1.63 -7.14 -11.87
CA SER A 17 -2.97 -7.68 -11.59
C SER A 17 -3.30 -7.85 -10.11
N THR A 18 -2.41 -7.45 -9.20
CA THR A 18 -2.63 -7.57 -7.74
C THR A 18 -3.89 -6.83 -7.25
N VAL A 19 -4.39 -7.22 -6.08
CA VAL A 19 -5.61 -6.63 -5.50
C VAL A 19 -5.41 -5.15 -5.22
N ILE A 20 -4.26 -4.77 -4.65
CA ILE A 20 -3.96 -3.36 -4.34
C ILE A 20 -3.75 -2.56 -5.63
N ALA A 21 -3.17 -3.17 -6.68
CA ALA A 21 -3.10 -2.52 -7.99
C ALA A 21 -4.48 -2.31 -8.62
N GLY A 22 -5.39 -3.28 -8.46
CA GLY A 22 -6.80 -3.15 -8.85
C GLY A 22 -7.52 -2.04 -8.08
N TRP A 23 -7.35 -2.00 -6.75
CA TRP A 23 -7.91 -0.95 -5.89
C TRP A 23 -7.42 0.44 -6.30
N ARG A 24 -6.10 0.60 -6.47
CA ARG A 24 -5.50 1.87 -6.88
C ARG A 24 -5.98 2.31 -8.26
N ARG A 25 -6.07 1.39 -9.23
CA ARG A 25 -6.63 1.67 -10.56
C ARG A 25 -8.08 2.11 -10.50
N ARG A 26 -8.93 1.44 -9.70
CA ARG A 26 -10.35 1.83 -9.55
C ARG A 26 -10.48 3.24 -8.96
N LEU A 27 -9.66 3.56 -7.97
CA LEU A 27 -9.64 4.90 -7.40
C LEU A 27 -9.08 5.95 -8.36
N ALA A 28 -8.10 5.59 -9.20
CA ALA A 28 -7.52 6.50 -10.20
C ALA A 28 -8.39 6.68 -11.45
N ARG A 29 -9.18 5.65 -11.82
CA ARG A 29 -10.02 5.63 -13.03
C ARG A 29 -11.37 6.28 -12.79
N ASP A 30 -12.02 6.56 -13.90
CA ASP A 30 -12.50 7.90 -14.15
C ASP A 30 -13.96 7.92 -14.62
N ARG A 31 -14.88 8.12 -13.67
CA ARG A 31 -16.25 8.57 -13.94
C ARG A 31 -16.64 9.62 -12.90
N ASN A 32 -16.42 10.90 -13.23
CA ASN A 32 -16.82 12.15 -12.54
C ASN A 32 -16.88 12.16 -10.99
N ARG A 33 -17.76 11.37 -10.35
CA ARG A 33 -17.82 11.22 -8.87
C ARG A 33 -16.58 10.53 -8.28
N GLU A 34 -16.00 9.55 -8.96
CA GLU A 34 -14.81 8.81 -8.48
C GLU A 34 -13.55 9.69 -8.48
N ARG A 35 -13.39 10.58 -9.47
CA ARG A 35 -12.35 11.63 -9.48
C ARG A 35 -12.43 12.54 -8.26
N SER A 36 -13.64 12.97 -7.88
CA SER A 36 -13.83 13.83 -6.69
C SER A 36 -13.39 13.10 -5.43
N HIS A 37 -13.82 11.84 -5.28
CA HIS A 37 -13.45 11.01 -4.14
C HIS A 37 -11.94 10.74 -4.07
N TRP A 38 -11.27 10.48 -5.20
CA TRP A 38 -9.82 10.30 -5.24
C TRP A 38 -9.05 11.58 -4.93
N ARG A 39 -9.50 12.73 -5.45
CA ARG A 39 -8.93 14.04 -5.09
C ARG A 39 -9.06 14.30 -3.59
N THR A 40 -10.21 13.96 -3.01
CA THR A 40 -10.40 14.01 -1.56
C THR A 40 -9.43 13.08 -0.84
N LYS A 41 -9.39 11.77 -1.15
CA LYS A 41 -8.48 10.82 -0.51
C LYS A 41 -7.02 11.28 -0.57
N THR A 42 -6.55 11.73 -1.72
CA THR A 42 -5.18 12.23 -1.89
C THR A 42 -4.90 13.53 -1.13
N ALA A 43 -5.88 14.41 -0.92
CA ALA A 43 -5.70 15.57 -0.05
C ALA A 43 -5.45 15.14 1.42
N TYR A 44 -6.17 14.12 1.91
CA TYR A 44 -5.94 13.56 3.24
C TYR A 44 -4.61 12.79 3.34
N TYR A 45 -4.22 12.04 2.30
CA TYR A 45 -2.91 11.37 2.28
C TYR A 45 -1.76 12.39 2.33
N ARG A 46 -1.86 13.49 1.56
CA ARG A 46 -0.87 14.57 1.59
C ARG A 46 -0.79 15.22 2.98
N ALA A 47 -1.93 15.51 3.60
CA ALA A 47 -1.97 16.08 4.94
C ALA A 47 -1.33 15.14 5.98
N ALA A 48 -1.64 13.84 5.92
CA ALA A 48 -1.02 12.85 6.81
C ALA A 48 0.50 12.73 6.59
N ALA A 49 0.95 12.71 5.33
CA ALA A 49 2.38 12.67 5.00
C ALA A 49 3.12 13.93 5.52
N ALA A 50 2.57 15.12 5.30
CA ALA A 50 3.16 16.37 5.78
C ALA A 50 3.28 16.40 7.31
N LEU A 51 2.21 16.05 8.03
CA LEU A 51 2.22 16.02 9.50
C LEU A 51 3.24 15.03 10.08
N LEU A 52 3.48 13.91 9.40
CA LEU A 52 4.51 12.96 9.81
C LEU A 52 5.91 13.51 9.54
N SER A 53 6.12 14.18 8.41
CA SER A 53 7.41 14.80 8.05
C SER A 53 7.77 16.05 8.86
N ASP A 54 6.80 16.69 9.53
CA ASP A 54 7.06 17.84 10.42
C ASP A 54 7.90 17.49 11.67
N GLY A 55 8.33 16.22 11.83
CA GLY A 55 9.40 15.84 12.76
C GLY A 55 9.02 15.85 14.24
N THR A 56 7.72 15.98 14.56
CA THR A 56 7.25 16.00 15.96
C THR A 56 7.39 14.64 16.66
N GLY A 57 7.67 13.57 15.91
CA GLY A 57 7.74 12.18 16.43
C GLY A 57 6.40 11.63 16.92
N ARG A 58 5.32 12.42 16.84
CA ARG A 58 3.98 12.05 17.29
C ARG A 58 3.14 11.62 16.10
N VAL A 59 2.44 10.48 16.25
CA VAL A 59 1.39 10.10 15.30
C VAL A 59 0.26 11.15 15.37
N PRO A 60 -0.13 11.79 14.25
CA PRO A 60 -1.16 12.81 14.26
C PRO A 60 -2.50 12.26 14.73
N GLY A 61 -3.29 13.08 15.40
CA GLY A 61 -4.70 12.79 15.66
C GLY A 61 -5.55 13.15 14.46
N TRP A 62 -6.80 12.68 14.43
CA TRP A 62 -7.73 12.99 13.33
C TRP A 62 -7.99 14.49 13.16
N ARG A 63 -7.94 15.27 14.26
CA ARG A 63 -8.09 16.74 14.21
C ARG A 63 -6.92 17.38 13.48
N ASP A 64 -5.69 16.99 13.83
CA ASP A 64 -4.48 17.48 13.19
C ASP A 64 -4.54 17.24 11.67
N VAL A 65 -4.98 16.05 11.25
CA VAL A 65 -5.17 15.73 9.83
C VAL A 65 -6.22 16.63 9.18
N VAL A 66 -7.39 16.80 9.79
CA VAL A 66 -8.46 17.64 9.24
C VAL A 66 -8.00 19.09 9.09
N ASP A 67 -7.29 19.63 10.08
CA ASP A 67 -6.81 21.01 10.08
C ASP A 67 -5.71 21.23 9.04
N ALA A 68 -4.93 20.20 8.70
CA ALA A 68 -3.89 20.25 7.68
C ALA A 68 -4.39 20.06 6.24
N VAL A 69 -5.65 19.66 6.01
CA VAL A 69 -6.19 19.45 4.65
C VAL A 69 -6.59 20.77 3.99
N LEU A 70 -6.04 21.01 2.79
CA LEU A 70 -6.36 22.18 1.96
C LEU A 70 -7.32 21.84 0.79
N PRO A 71 -8.22 22.75 0.39
CA PRO A 71 -8.43 24.09 0.98
C PRO A 71 -9.20 24.05 2.31
N GLN A 72 -9.91 22.96 2.58
CA GLN A 72 -10.64 22.76 3.83
C GLN A 72 -10.87 21.28 4.09
N GLY A 73 -10.36 20.77 5.22
CA GLY A 73 -10.75 19.47 5.75
C GLY A 73 -12.09 19.52 6.47
N SER A 74 -12.72 18.35 6.65
CA SER A 74 -13.87 18.23 7.52
C SER A 74 -13.84 16.90 8.25
N ARG A 75 -14.37 16.87 9.48
CA ARG A 75 -14.50 15.64 10.26
C ARG A 75 -15.30 14.58 9.50
N THR A 76 -16.42 14.95 8.90
CA THR A 76 -17.28 14.00 8.18
C THR A 76 -16.52 13.36 7.03
N THR A 77 -15.84 14.18 6.21
CA THR A 77 -15.05 13.69 5.09
C THR A 77 -13.87 12.83 5.54
N PHE A 78 -13.20 13.16 6.65
CA PHE A 78 -12.17 12.31 7.24
C PHE A 78 -12.68 10.88 7.50
N TYR A 79 -13.83 10.73 8.15
CA TYR A 79 -14.40 9.41 8.42
C TYR A 79 -14.95 8.71 7.17
N GLU A 80 -15.36 9.45 6.13
CA GLU A 80 -15.68 8.87 4.82
C GLU A 80 -14.44 8.33 4.07
N VAL A 81 -13.26 8.88 4.34
CA VAL A 81 -11.98 8.48 3.73
C VAL A 81 -11.33 7.33 4.47
N ALA A 82 -11.30 7.38 5.81
CA ALA A 82 -10.46 6.53 6.64
C ALA A 82 -11.18 5.87 7.83
N GLY A 83 -12.47 6.17 8.05
CA GLY A 83 -13.25 5.53 9.12
C GLY A 83 -13.63 4.08 8.83
N GLU A 84 -14.31 3.45 9.80
CA GLU A 84 -14.83 2.08 9.69
C GLU A 84 -15.74 1.86 8.47
N HIS A 85 -16.53 2.88 8.14
CA HIS A 85 -17.42 2.90 6.98
C HIS A 85 -16.83 3.66 5.78
N ALA A 86 -15.50 3.81 5.73
CA ALA A 86 -14.83 4.45 4.62
C ALA A 86 -15.29 3.87 3.28
N ARG A 87 -15.31 4.73 2.26
CA ARG A 87 -15.58 4.32 0.88
C ARG A 87 -14.29 3.73 0.31
N HIS A 88 -14.41 2.53 -0.26
CA HIS A 88 -13.31 1.80 -0.90
C HIS A 88 -12.03 1.72 -0.04
N PRO A 89 -12.09 1.24 1.22
CA PRO A 89 -10.88 1.06 2.01
C PRO A 89 -10.10 -0.14 1.46
N MET A 90 -8.78 0.00 1.36
CA MET A 90 -7.90 -1.02 0.77
C MET A 90 -8.12 -2.40 1.41
N VAL A 91 -8.20 -2.45 2.75
CA VAL A 91 -8.40 -3.69 3.52
C VAL A 91 -9.71 -4.40 3.15
N ARG A 92 -10.77 -3.66 2.78
CA ARG A 92 -12.03 -4.28 2.35
C ARG A 92 -11.91 -4.91 0.97
N GLU A 93 -11.08 -4.37 0.08
CA GLU A 93 -10.81 -5.00 -1.21
C GLU A 93 -10.01 -6.29 -1.05
N LEU A 94 -9.01 -6.29 -0.17
CA LEU A 94 -8.27 -7.51 0.21
C LEU A 94 -9.19 -8.57 0.82
N ALA A 95 -10.08 -8.18 1.73
CA ALA A 95 -11.05 -9.11 2.32
C ALA A 95 -12.07 -9.65 1.30
N ARG A 96 -12.43 -8.86 0.28
CA ARG A 96 -13.37 -9.25 -0.80
C ARG A 96 -12.75 -10.20 -1.82
N ASP A 97 -11.45 -10.10 -2.07
CA ASP A 97 -10.74 -11.03 -2.95
C ASP A 97 -10.86 -12.47 -2.44
N GLY A 98 -10.77 -12.66 -1.12
CA GLY A 98 -11.08 -13.93 -0.47
C GLY A 98 -10.01 -15.02 -0.63
N SER A 99 -8.92 -14.76 -1.36
CA SER A 99 -7.77 -15.66 -1.35
C SER A 99 -7.11 -15.71 0.03
N ALA A 100 -6.48 -16.84 0.37
CA ALA A 100 -5.82 -17.01 1.67
C ALA A 100 -4.74 -15.95 1.92
N ASP A 101 -4.03 -15.54 0.88
CA ASP A 101 -2.99 -14.52 0.93
C ASP A 101 -3.59 -13.13 1.15
N SER A 102 -4.64 -12.75 0.42
CA SER A 102 -5.32 -11.47 0.61
C SER A 102 -6.02 -11.37 1.96
N ILE A 103 -6.56 -12.47 2.50
CA ILE A 103 -7.13 -12.50 3.86
C ILE A 103 -6.04 -12.28 4.91
N GLN A 104 -4.88 -12.94 4.78
CA GLN A 104 -3.75 -12.72 5.69
C GLN A 104 -3.26 -11.27 5.64
N LEU A 105 -3.18 -10.68 4.44
CA LEU A 105 -2.81 -9.29 4.28
C LEU A 105 -3.87 -8.35 4.87
N ALA A 106 -5.16 -8.62 4.66
CA ALA A 106 -6.25 -7.86 5.27
C ALA A 106 -6.17 -7.89 6.81
N LEU A 107 -5.82 -9.04 7.40
CA LEU A 107 -5.60 -9.16 8.84
C LEU A 107 -4.37 -8.40 9.32
N ALA A 108 -3.27 -8.44 8.56
CA ALA A 108 -2.03 -7.72 8.88
C ALA A 108 -2.22 -6.19 8.91
N TYR A 109 -3.11 -5.67 8.05
CA TYR A 109 -3.40 -4.24 7.90
C TYR A 109 -4.74 -3.81 8.50
N ARG A 110 -5.38 -4.67 9.29
CA ARG A 110 -6.63 -4.30 9.97
C ARG A 110 -6.31 -3.32 11.10
N ARG A 111 -6.80 -2.09 10.97
CA ARG A 111 -6.70 -1.05 12.01
C ARG A 111 -8.05 -0.82 12.67
N VAL A 112 -8.00 -0.52 13.97
CA VAL A 112 -9.16 -0.02 14.74
C VAL A 112 -9.23 1.50 14.62
N ASP A 113 -8.08 2.16 14.56
CA ASP A 113 -7.96 3.59 14.48
C ASP A 113 -7.99 4.09 13.02
N ALA A 114 -8.77 5.14 12.77
CA ALA A 114 -8.94 5.72 11.45
C ALA A 114 -7.67 6.41 10.94
N VAL A 115 -6.87 7.04 11.82
CA VAL A 115 -5.61 7.66 11.39
C VAL A 115 -4.60 6.59 10.98
N ALA A 116 -4.49 5.50 11.73
CA ALA A 116 -3.65 4.38 11.34
C ALA A 116 -4.06 3.79 9.99
N GLN A 117 -5.37 3.64 9.73
CA GLN A 117 -5.86 3.21 8.41
C GLN A 117 -5.48 4.21 7.30
N LEU A 118 -5.60 5.52 7.58
CA LEU A 118 -5.19 6.57 6.64
C LEU A 118 -3.69 6.49 6.33
N ILE A 119 -2.85 6.27 7.35
CA ILE A 119 -1.40 6.16 7.21
C ILE A 119 -1.02 4.94 6.36
N ASP A 120 -1.63 3.77 6.60
CA ASP A 120 -1.36 2.57 5.78
C ASP A 120 -1.70 2.82 4.29
N GLU A 121 -2.85 3.45 3.99
CA GLU A 121 -3.19 3.82 2.61
C GLU A 121 -2.27 4.92 2.05
N THR A 122 -1.79 5.84 2.89
CA THR A 122 -0.82 6.91 2.53
C THR A 122 0.54 6.31 2.16
N LYS A 123 1.00 5.28 2.88
CA LYS A 123 2.22 4.53 2.54
C LYS A 123 2.09 3.88 1.16
N VAL A 124 0.95 3.25 0.86
CA VAL A 124 0.69 2.70 -0.48
C VAL A 124 0.64 3.78 -1.55
N TRP A 125 0.02 4.93 -1.26
CA TRP A 125 -0.08 6.04 -2.20
C TRP A 125 1.28 6.65 -2.53
N SER A 126 2.12 6.92 -1.53
CA SER A 126 3.46 7.50 -1.71
C SER A 126 4.47 6.51 -2.32
N PHE A 127 4.39 5.23 -1.98
CA PHE A 127 5.22 4.19 -2.58
C PHE A 127 4.88 3.92 -4.06
N TRP A 128 3.74 4.41 -4.54
CA TRP A 128 3.20 4.03 -5.84
C TRP A 128 4.14 4.37 -7.01
N GLU A 129 4.82 5.51 -6.98
CA GLU A 129 5.75 5.92 -8.06
C GLU A 129 6.96 4.97 -8.15
N TYR A 130 7.53 4.58 -7.00
CA TYR A 130 8.62 3.58 -6.92
C TYR A 130 8.16 2.23 -7.46
N ARG A 131 6.92 1.84 -7.15
CA ARG A 131 6.33 0.59 -7.63
C ARG A 131 6.08 0.63 -9.14
N GLU A 132 5.61 1.74 -9.69
CA GLU A 132 5.38 1.89 -11.14
C GLU A 132 6.69 1.82 -11.91
N GLU A 133 7.75 2.45 -11.40
CA GLU A 133 9.10 2.34 -11.96
C GLU A 133 9.60 0.89 -11.93
N LEU A 134 9.52 0.25 -10.76
CA LEU A 134 9.89 -1.14 -10.57
C LEU A 134 9.17 -2.06 -11.57
N VAL A 135 7.83 -1.99 -11.63
CA VAL A 135 7.04 -2.85 -12.53
C VAL A 135 7.45 -2.62 -13.99
N ARG A 136 7.74 -1.38 -14.40
CA ARG A 136 8.21 -1.09 -15.76
C ARG A 136 9.55 -1.76 -16.06
N ARG A 137 10.50 -1.72 -15.14
CA ARG A 137 11.80 -2.41 -15.28
C ARG A 137 11.63 -3.92 -15.32
N LEU A 138 10.84 -4.49 -14.40
CA LEU A 138 10.59 -5.93 -14.37
C LEU A 138 9.94 -6.43 -15.66
N VAL A 139 9.03 -5.66 -16.27
CA VAL A 139 8.43 -6.00 -17.58
C VAL A 139 9.48 -5.97 -18.70
N ALA A 140 10.42 -5.03 -18.67
CA ALA A 140 11.45 -4.90 -19.69
C ALA A 140 12.51 -6.01 -19.61
N GLU A 141 12.92 -6.38 -18.39
CA GLU A 141 14.04 -7.29 -18.15
C GLU A 141 13.59 -8.74 -17.90
N THR A 142 12.34 -8.93 -17.46
CA THR A 142 11.74 -10.22 -17.12
C THR A 142 12.64 -11.09 -16.21
N PRO A 143 13.13 -10.56 -15.07
CA PRO A 143 14.01 -11.31 -14.20
C PRO A 143 13.29 -12.47 -13.51
N GLY A 144 14.08 -13.41 -12.96
CA GLY A 144 13.54 -14.49 -12.15
C GLY A 144 12.92 -13.99 -10.82
N PRO A 145 12.07 -14.80 -10.16
CA PRO A 145 11.35 -14.38 -8.95
C PRO A 145 12.24 -13.87 -7.80
N ASP A 146 13.41 -14.50 -7.60
CA ASP A 146 14.34 -14.10 -6.54
C ASP A 146 14.97 -12.72 -6.80
N GLU A 147 15.27 -12.43 -8.06
CA GLU A 147 15.82 -11.15 -8.49
C GLU A 147 14.75 -10.05 -8.44
N ALA A 148 13.54 -10.33 -8.94
CA ALA A 148 12.39 -9.44 -8.78
C ALA A 148 12.11 -9.14 -7.29
N GLY A 149 12.26 -10.13 -6.41
CA GLY A 149 12.09 -9.95 -4.97
C GLY A 149 13.15 -9.05 -4.33
N ARG A 150 14.40 -9.08 -4.82
CA ARG A 150 15.45 -8.13 -4.41
C ARG A 150 15.13 -6.71 -4.90
N GLU A 151 14.66 -6.57 -6.12
CA GLU A 151 14.26 -5.27 -6.69
C GLU A 151 13.08 -4.63 -5.93
N VAL A 152 12.09 -5.41 -5.48
CA VAL A 152 11.01 -4.91 -4.60
C VAL A 152 11.57 -4.33 -3.30
N ARG A 153 12.54 -5.01 -2.68
CA ARG A 153 13.18 -4.55 -1.43
C ARG A 153 14.02 -3.31 -1.66
N ALA A 154 14.74 -3.24 -2.77
CA ALA A 154 15.50 -2.06 -3.16
C ALA A 154 14.59 -0.84 -3.39
N ALA A 155 13.46 -1.03 -4.08
CA ALA A 155 12.46 0.02 -4.26
C ALA A 155 11.86 0.48 -2.93
N LEU A 156 11.55 -0.45 -2.02
CA LEU A 156 11.07 -0.13 -0.67
C LEU A 156 12.07 0.69 0.12
N LEU A 157 13.36 0.33 0.06
CA LEU A 157 14.43 1.08 0.72
C LEU A 157 14.64 2.45 0.08
N ALA A 158 14.52 2.58 -1.24
CA ALA A 158 14.58 3.89 -1.90
C ALA A 158 13.44 4.80 -1.42
N TRP A 159 12.20 4.30 -1.41
CA TRP A 159 11.05 5.04 -0.87
C TRP A 159 11.24 5.44 0.60
N ALA A 160 11.74 4.52 1.44
CA ALA A 160 12.00 4.82 2.85
C ALA A 160 13.11 5.86 3.03
N ALA A 161 13.97 6.07 2.04
CA ALA A 161 14.98 7.13 2.07
C ALA A 161 14.37 8.51 1.91
N ASP A 162 13.42 8.60 0.99
CA ASP A 162 12.78 9.85 0.63
C ASP A 162 11.61 10.18 1.59
N HIS A 163 11.11 9.18 2.32
CA HIS A 163 9.99 9.30 3.26
C HIS A 163 10.26 8.62 4.63
N PRO A 164 11.31 9.01 5.37
CA PRO A 164 11.74 8.29 6.57
C PRO A 164 10.69 8.29 7.69
N GLU A 165 9.98 9.39 7.94
CA GLU A 165 8.96 9.45 9.01
C GLU A 165 7.74 8.60 8.66
N LEU A 166 7.36 8.59 7.38
CA LEU A 166 6.28 7.75 6.89
C LEU A 166 6.67 6.27 6.88
N ALA A 167 7.94 5.94 6.61
CA ALA A 167 8.47 4.60 6.75
C ALA A 167 8.41 4.14 8.21
N ALA A 168 8.84 4.96 9.17
CA ALA A 168 8.86 4.66 10.60
C ALA A 168 7.46 4.56 11.24
N ALA A 169 6.46 5.26 10.71
CA ALA A 169 5.10 5.27 11.26
C ALA A 169 4.50 3.85 11.39
N LEU A 170 3.64 3.66 12.41
CA LEU A 170 2.95 2.39 12.68
C LEU A 170 3.92 1.19 12.82
N ASP A 171 4.94 1.35 13.68
CA ASP A 171 5.94 0.31 13.95
C ASP A 171 6.63 -0.20 12.68
N HIS A 172 6.95 0.72 11.78
CA HIS A 172 7.64 0.43 10.52
C HIS A 172 6.86 -0.52 9.59
N ALA A 173 5.53 -0.58 9.72
CA ALA A 173 4.70 -1.36 8.80
C ALA A 173 4.96 -0.91 7.34
N PRO A 174 5.31 -1.83 6.42
CA PRO A 174 5.63 -1.45 5.04
C PRO A 174 4.35 -1.05 4.27
N PRO A 175 4.46 -0.42 3.08
CA PRO A 175 3.35 -0.31 2.14
C PRO A 175 2.78 -1.71 1.82
N ALA A 176 1.48 -1.91 1.98
CA ALA A 176 0.85 -3.21 1.79
C ALA A 176 1.04 -3.81 0.39
N CYS A 177 1.18 -2.96 -0.64
CA CYS A 177 1.47 -3.42 -2.00
C CYS A 177 2.87 -4.07 -2.13
N ALA A 178 3.88 -3.60 -1.39
CA ALA A 178 5.20 -4.24 -1.41
C ALA A 178 5.15 -5.65 -0.79
N VAL A 179 4.32 -5.83 0.25
CA VAL A 179 4.06 -7.16 0.84
C VAL A 179 3.35 -8.05 -0.17
N GLU A 180 2.27 -7.56 -0.77
CA GLU A 180 1.51 -8.29 -1.79
C GLU A 180 2.39 -8.72 -2.98
N ASP A 181 3.24 -7.82 -3.47
CA ASP A 181 4.16 -8.09 -4.57
C ASP A 181 5.10 -9.25 -4.22
N LEU A 182 5.72 -9.26 -3.04
CA LEU A 182 6.59 -10.37 -2.61
C LEU A 182 5.85 -11.70 -2.40
N VAL A 183 4.60 -11.66 -1.94
CA VAL A 183 3.77 -12.86 -1.81
C VAL A 183 3.46 -13.46 -3.19
N VAL A 184 3.13 -12.61 -4.17
CA VAL A 184 2.89 -13.02 -5.56
C VAL A 184 4.16 -13.58 -6.20
N LEU A 185 5.30 -12.90 -6.05
CA LEU A 185 6.59 -13.40 -6.55
C LEU A 185 7.00 -14.74 -5.91
N GLY A 186 6.66 -14.94 -4.63
CA GLY A 186 6.86 -16.20 -3.92
C GLY A 186 5.91 -17.33 -4.33
N GLY A 187 4.97 -17.08 -5.26
CA GLY A 187 4.01 -18.05 -5.75
C GLY A 187 3.10 -18.60 -4.66
N GLY A 188 2.69 -17.78 -3.69
CA GLY A 188 1.81 -18.16 -2.58
C GLY A 188 2.46 -19.06 -1.51
N ARG A 189 3.79 -19.28 -1.59
CA ARG A 189 4.53 -20.04 -0.55
C ARG A 189 4.95 -19.16 0.62
N ALA A 190 4.93 -17.85 0.44
CA ALA A 190 5.29 -16.87 1.45
C ALA A 190 4.03 -16.36 2.14
N MET A 191 3.91 -16.60 3.45
CA MET A 191 2.80 -16.07 4.24
C MET A 191 2.90 -14.54 4.32
N ALA A 192 1.82 -13.83 3.97
CA ALA A 192 1.79 -12.36 3.97
C ALA A 192 2.21 -11.74 5.32
N LEU A 193 1.81 -12.35 6.44
CA LEU A 193 2.22 -11.92 7.78
C LEU A 193 3.73 -12.03 8.01
N ARG A 194 4.38 -13.07 7.47
CA ARG A 194 5.83 -13.25 7.59
C ARG A 194 6.56 -12.21 6.75
N VAL A 195 6.11 -12.00 5.51
CA VAL A 195 6.67 -11.00 4.60
C VAL A 195 6.53 -9.60 5.19
N ALA A 196 5.36 -9.25 5.74
CA ALA A 196 5.13 -7.96 6.38
C ALA A 196 6.11 -7.71 7.55
N ARG A 197 6.33 -8.71 8.41
CA ARG A 197 7.30 -8.61 9.52
C ARG A 197 8.74 -8.48 9.02
N GLU A 198 9.11 -9.22 7.98
CA GLU A 198 10.44 -9.17 7.40
C GLU A 198 10.74 -7.78 6.81
N LEU A 199 9.79 -7.22 6.06
CA LEU A 199 9.90 -5.88 5.51
C LEU A 199 9.87 -4.80 6.59
N ALA A 200 9.10 -4.97 7.66
CA ALA A 200 9.15 -4.06 8.82
C ALA A 200 10.54 -4.08 9.49
N GLY A 201 11.14 -5.27 9.65
CA GLY A 201 12.50 -5.40 10.16
C GLY A 201 13.54 -4.74 9.24
N LEU A 202 13.36 -4.85 7.92
CA LEU A 202 14.20 -4.17 6.93
C LEU A 202 14.11 -2.64 7.04
N LEU A 203 12.90 -2.11 7.24
CA LEU A 203 12.68 -0.67 7.43
C LEU A 203 13.23 -0.17 8.77
N HIS A 204 13.20 -0.99 9.81
CA HIS A 204 13.72 -0.66 11.14
C HIS A 204 15.24 -0.67 11.23
N ALA A 205 15.92 -1.52 10.45
CA ALA A 205 17.38 -1.64 10.47
C ALA A 205 18.11 -0.49 9.72
N ARG A 206 17.35 0.47 9.20
CA ARG A 206 17.83 1.63 8.44
C ARG A 206 18.03 2.83 9.36
#